data_AF-A0AAW8KS55-F1
#
_entry.id   AF-A0AAW8KS55-F1
#
_cell.length_a   1.000
_cell.length_b   1.000
_cell.length_c   1.000
_cell.angle_alpha   90.00
_cell.angle_beta   90.00
_cell.angle_gamma   90.00
#
_symmetry.space_group_name_H-M   'P 1'
#
loop_
_entity.id
_entity.type
_entity.pdbx_description
1 polymer ?
#
loop_
_entity_poly.entity_id
_entity_poly.type
_entity_poly.pdbx_seq_one_letter_code
_entity_poly.pdbx_strand_id
1 'polypeptide(L)'
;FAGRLSAKVMQTALAIREFWIILGDMLAYVSIYFITVSIVLGAISPILLIPLLVWLSLFLLSAWFFIPRLSKVSQQQADARAIMTGRVTDAYTNIQTVKLFAHAGRESQYAKASMKEFMTTVYAQMRLGTLFEVSINM
;
A
#
# COMPACT_ATOMS: atom_id res chain seq x y z
N PHE A 1 5.34 28.80 1.35
CA PHE A 1 5.58 27.85 0.24
C PHE A 1 6.85 27.02 0.44
N ALA A 2 8.00 27.61 0.77
CA ALA A 2 9.26 26.89 1.03
C ALA A 2 9.15 25.75 2.07
N GLY A 3 8.49 25.98 3.22
CA GLY A 3 8.33 24.95 4.25
C GLY A 3 7.53 23.70 3.83
N ARG A 4 6.49 23.86 3.00
CA ARG A 4 5.72 22.71 2.46
C ARG A 4 6.53 21.91 1.45
N LEU A 5 7.39 22.57 0.67
CA LEU A 5 8.28 21.91 -0.27
C LEU A 5 9.37 21.11 0.46
N SER A 6 10.04 21.71 1.45
CA SER A 6 11.03 21.03 2.29
C SER A 6 10.45 19.84 3.05
N ALA A 7 9.23 19.96 3.60
CA ALA A 7 8.55 18.86 4.27
C ALA A 7 8.26 17.69 3.31
N LYS A 8 7.80 17.98 2.08
CA LYS A 8 7.50 16.97 1.07
C LYS A 8 8.76 16.23 0.61
N VAL A 9 9.85 16.97 0.37
CA VAL A 9 11.16 16.41 0.00
C VAL A 9 11.70 15.50 1.11
N MET A 10 11.61 15.93 2.38
CA MET A 10 12.04 15.13 3.53
C MET A 10 11.25 13.81 3.63
N GLN A 11 9.93 13.87 3.53
CA GLN A 11 9.08 12.68 3.61
C GLN A 11 9.36 11.70 2.46
N THR A 12 9.53 12.20 1.22
CA THR A 12 9.90 11.33 0.10
C THR A 12 11.27 10.70 0.28
N ALA A 13 12.26 11.45 0.80
CA ALA A 13 13.61 10.93 1.01
C ALA A 13 13.63 9.82 2.08
N LEU A 14 12.91 10.03 3.19
CA LEU A 14 12.78 9.03 4.24
C LEU A 14 12.06 7.77 3.75
N ALA A 15 10.95 7.93 3.02
CA ALA A 15 10.20 6.81 2.47
C ALA A 15 11.02 5.98 1.47
N ILE A 16 11.82 6.63 0.62
CA ILE A 16 12.70 5.93 -0.34
C ILE A 16 13.79 5.15 0.41
N ARG A 17 14.39 5.75 1.43
CA ARG A 17 15.40 5.07 2.26
C ARG A 17 14.80 3.83 2.93
N GLU A 18 13.63 3.97 3.55
CA GLU A 18 12.94 2.88 4.23
C GLU A 18 12.58 1.74 3.27
N PHE A 19 12.10 2.09 2.07
CA PHE A 19 11.87 1.13 0.99
C PHE A 19 13.13 0.33 0.64
N TRP A 20 14.28 0.99 0.46
CA TRP A 20 15.53 0.31 0.12
C TRP A 20 16.07 -0.57 1.24
N ILE A 21 15.93 -0.14 2.50
CA ILE A 21 16.33 -0.95 3.66
C ILE A 21 15.48 -2.22 3.73
N ILE A 22 14.15 -2.08 3.66
CA ILE A 22 13.23 -3.22 3.72
C ILE A 22 13.47 -4.17 2.54
N LEU A 23 13.60 -3.63 1.33
CA LEU A 23 13.83 -4.43 0.14
C LEU A 23 15.17 -5.18 0.23
N GLY A 24 16.24 -4.50 0.62
CA GLY A 24 17.56 -5.09 0.77
C GLY A 24 17.59 -6.21 1.80
N ASP A 25 17.01 -5.95 2.98
CA ASP A 25 16.98 -6.91 4.08
C ASP A 25 16.15 -8.15 3.70
N MET A 26 14.97 -7.96 3.11
CA MET A 26 14.11 -9.04 2.65
C MET A 26 14.76 -9.88 1.53
N LEU A 27 15.41 -9.24 0.56
CA LEU A 27 16.14 -9.94 -0.50
C LEU A 27 17.33 -10.73 0.05
N ALA A 28 18.11 -10.15 0.95
CA ALA A 28 19.24 -10.82 1.58
C ALA A 28 18.77 -12.04 2.39
N TYR A 29 17.74 -11.87 3.22
CA TYR A 29 17.16 -12.93 4.03
C TYR A 29 16.67 -14.09 3.17
N VAL A 30 15.82 -13.81 2.16
CA VAL A 30 15.28 -14.85 1.27
C VAL A 30 16.40 -15.57 0.51
N SER A 31 17.40 -14.83 0.02
CA SER A 31 18.52 -15.41 -0.72
C SER A 31 19.35 -16.34 0.15
N ILE A 32 19.76 -15.89 1.34
CA ILE A 32 20.56 -16.70 2.27
C ILE A 32 19.77 -17.94 2.69
N TYR A 33 18.52 -17.77 3.12
CA TYR A 33 17.67 -18.87 3.57
C TYR A 33 17.50 -19.93 2.47
N PHE A 34 17.20 -19.48 1.24
CA PHE A 34 17.01 -20.38 0.10
C PHE A 34 18.30 -21.14 -0.25
N ILE A 35 19.45 -20.46 -0.27
CA ILE A 35 20.76 -21.09 -0.52
C ILE A 35 21.07 -22.12 0.57
N THR A 36 20.92 -21.76 1.84
CA THR A 36 21.19 -22.66 2.98
C THR A 36 20.31 -23.90 2.92
N VAL A 37 18.99 -23.75 2.76
CA VAL A 37 18.06 -24.88 2.66
C VAL A 37 18.36 -25.73 1.43
N SER A 38 18.67 -25.12 0.29
CA SER A 38 19.01 -25.86 -0.94
C SER A 38 20.27 -26.72 -0.78
N ILE A 39 21.31 -26.19 -0.12
CA ILE A 39 22.54 -26.96 0.16
C ILE A 39 22.24 -28.12 1.12
N VAL A 40 21.51 -27.86 2.21
CA VAL A 40 21.18 -28.88 3.21
C VAL A 40 20.32 -29.99 2.62
N LEU A 41 19.25 -29.66 1.88
CA LEU A 41 18.39 -30.65 1.23
C LEU A 41 19.12 -31.40 0.11
N GLY A 42 19.92 -30.68 -0.68
CA GLY A 42 20.71 -31.28 -1.76
C GLY A 42 21.73 -32.30 -1.27
N ALA A 43 22.30 -32.08 -0.07
CA ALA A 43 23.20 -33.04 0.57
C ALA A 43 22.48 -34.32 1.05
N ILE A 44 21.19 -34.23 1.40
CA ILE A 44 20.39 -35.38 1.83
C ILE A 44 19.90 -36.19 0.62
N SER A 45 19.22 -35.53 -0.32
CA SER A 45 18.76 -36.14 -1.57
C SER A 45 18.38 -35.07 -2.59
N PRO A 46 18.92 -35.12 -3.83
CA PRO A 46 18.59 -34.16 -4.88
C PRO A 46 17.10 -34.12 -5.22
N ILE A 47 16.33 -35.19 -4.95
CA ILE A 47 14.89 -35.24 -5.21
C ILE A 47 14.11 -34.24 -4.36
N LEU A 48 14.63 -33.87 -3.17
CA LEU A 48 14.00 -32.92 -2.25
C LEU A 48 14.10 -31.47 -2.75
N LEU A 49 14.95 -31.19 -3.73
CA LEU A 49 14.99 -29.88 -4.40
C LEU A 49 13.74 -29.65 -5.27
N ILE A 50 13.09 -30.71 -5.75
CA ILE A 50 11.89 -30.59 -6.59
C ILE A 50 10.73 -29.91 -5.85
N PRO A 51 10.25 -30.40 -4.67
CA PRO A 51 9.19 -29.71 -3.93
C PRO A 51 9.61 -28.30 -3.48
N LEU A 52 10.90 -28.08 -3.18
CA LEU A 52 11.42 -26.75 -2.85
C LEU A 52 11.29 -25.77 -4.04
N LEU A 53 11.66 -26.18 -5.25
CA LEU A 53 11.54 -25.38 -6.48
C LEU A 53 10.08 -25.15 -6.89
N VAL A 54 9.21 -26.14 -6.70
CA VAL A 54 7.77 -25.99 -6.91
C VAL A 54 7.21 -24.94 -5.95
N TRP A 55 7.57 -25.02 -4.67
CA TRP A 55 7.15 -24.04 -3.67
C TRP A 55 7.67 -22.64 -4.00
N LEU A 56 8.94 -22.49 -4.39
CA LEU A 56 9.50 -21.20 -4.81
C LEU A 56 8.76 -20.63 -6.03
N SER A 57 8.44 -21.48 -7.01
CA SER A 57 7.70 -21.06 -8.21
C SER A 57 6.29 -20.59 -7.87
N LEU A 58 5.59 -21.30 -6.99
CA LEU A 58 4.27 -20.88 -6.48
C LEU A 58 4.35 -19.56 -5.72
N PHE A 59 5.38 -19.38 -4.88
CA PHE A 59 5.62 -18.13 -4.17
C PHE A 59 5.87 -16.97 -5.13
N LEU A 60 6.72 -17.15 -6.15
CA LEU A 60 6.99 -16.15 -7.17
C LEU A 60 5.75 -15.82 -8.01
N LEU A 61 4.96 -16.82 -8.39
CA LEU A 61 3.68 -16.62 -9.10
C LEU A 61 2.68 -15.83 -8.26
N SER A 62 2.57 -16.17 -6.97
CA SER A 62 1.72 -15.46 -6.02
C SER A 62 2.19 -14.01 -5.88
N ALA A 63 3.48 -13.79 -5.62
CA ALA A 63 4.07 -12.46 -5.55
C ALA A 63 3.81 -11.66 -6.84
N TRP A 64 4.02 -12.24 -8.01
CA TRP A 64 3.81 -11.57 -9.30
C TRP A 64 2.33 -11.25 -9.58
N PHE A 65 1.39 -12.02 -9.02
CA PHE A 65 -0.04 -11.75 -9.14
C PHE A 65 -0.53 -10.71 -8.12
N PHE A 66 -0.09 -10.82 -6.87
CA PHE A 66 -0.55 -9.97 -5.76
C PHE A 66 0.15 -8.60 -5.74
N ILE A 67 1.46 -8.51 -6.00
CA ILE A 67 2.21 -7.24 -6.00
C ILE A 67 1.60 -6.18 -6.94
N PRO A 68 1.34 -6.46 -8.25
CA PRO A 68 0.78 -5.43 -9.14
C PRO A 68 -0.65 -5.07 -8.76
N ARG A 69 -1.43 -6.02 -8.23
CA ARG A 69 -2.80 -5.74 -7.75
C ARG A 69 -2.80 -4.87 -6.50
N LEU A 70 -1.93 -5.17 -5.51
CA LEU A 70 -1.75 -4.34 -4.33
C LEU A 70 -1.27 -2.93 -4.70
N SER A 71 -0.31 -2.84 -5.63
CA SER A 71 0.21 -1.56 -6.12
C SER A 71 -0.89 -0.70 -6.75
N LYS A 72 -1.74 -1.30 -7.61
CA LYS A 72 -2.87 -0.60 -8.25
C LYS A 72 -3.92 -0.12 -7.25
N VAL A 73 -4.25 -0.93 -6.25
CA VAL A 73 -5.21 -0.56 -5.19
C VAL A 73 -4.64 0.50 -4.25
N SER A 74 -3.35 0.41 -3.91
CA SER A 74 -2.63 1.41 -3.11
C SER A 74 -2.61 2.78 -3.79
N GLN A 75 -2.39 2.83 -5.12
CA GLN A 75 -2.49 4.07 -5.90
C GLN A 75 -3.90 4.66 -5.85
N GLN A 76 -4.94 3.85 -6.08
CA GLN A 76 -6.33 4.32 -6.02
C GLN A 76 -6.69 4.87 -4.64
N GLN A 77 -6.19 4.24 -3.57
CA GLN A 77 -6.38 4.72 -2.21
C GLN A 77 -5.66 6.06 -1.97
N ALA A 78 -4.41 6.18 -2.41
CA ALA A 78 -3.64 7.42 -2.26
C ALA A 78 -4.32 8.61 -2.97
N ASP A 79 -4.86 8.37 -4.16
CA ASP A 79 -5.56 9.37 -4.96
C ASP A 79 -6.88 9.81 -4.31
N ALA A 80 -7.68 8.84 -3.83
CA ALA A 80 -8.91 9.12 -3.08
C ALA A 80 -8.65 9.91 -1.78
N ARG A 81 -7.55 9.60 -1.07
CA ARG A 81 -7.12 10.33 0.13
C ARG A 81 -6.70 11.77 -0.19
N ALA A 82 -6.02 12.01 -1.30
CA ALA A 82 -5.62 13.34 -1.74
C ALA A 82 -6.84 14.21 -2.08
N ILE A 83 -7.83 13.65 -2.80
CA ILE A 83 -9.08 14.35 -3.14
C ILE A 83 -9.88 14.70 -1.88
N MET A 84 -10.02 13.76 -0.94
CA MET A 84 -10.73 13.99 0.31
C MET A 84 -10.07 15.11 1.14
N THR A 85 -8.76 15.02 1.34
CA THR A 85 -8.00 16.05 2.08
C THR A 85 -8.08 17.41 1.40
N GLY A 86 -8.00 17.45 0.06
CA GLY A 86 -8.13 18.68 -0.74
C GLY A 86 -9.50 19.34 -0.56
N ARG A 87 -10.59 18.58 -0.73
CA ARG A 87 -11.96 19.10 -0.58
C ARG A 87 -12.26 19.59 0.84
N VAL A 88 -11.71 18.94 1.88
CA VAL A 88 -11.84 19.40 3.27
C VAL A 88 -11.05 20.70 3.51
N THR A 89 -9.83 20.79 2.96
CA THR A 89 -8.98 21.98 3.12
C THR A 89 -9.57 23.18 2.40
N ASP A 90 -10.16 22.99 1.22
CA ASP A 90 -10.82 24.05 0.45
C ASP A 90 -12.06 24.60 1.17
N ALA A 91 -12.90 23.72 1.73
CA ALA A 91 -14.07 24.14 2.52
C ALA A 91 -13.67 24.93 3.78
N TYR A 92 -12.59 24.54 4.46
CA TYR A 92 -12.07 25.29 5.61
C TYR A 92 -11.44 26.64 5.20
N THR A 93 -10.73 26.69 4.07
CA THR A 93 -10.07 27.91 3.60
C THR A 93 -11.08 28.95 3.09
N ASN A 94 -12.20 28.49 2.51
CA ASN A 94 -13.23 29.37 1.95
C ASN A 94 -14.44 29.59 2.87
N ILE A 95 -14.31 29.26 4.16
CA ILE A 95 -15.38 29.28 5.16
C ILE A 95 -16.07 30.65 5.33
N GLN A 96 -15.34 31.75 5.05
CA GLN A 96 -15.88 33.11 5.08
C GLN A 96 -16.86 33.38 3.92
N THR A 97 -16.52 32.95 2.70
CA THR A 97 -17.37 33.10 1.50
C THR A 97 -18.60 32.22 1.59
N VAL A 98 -18.46 31.03 2.19
CA VAL A 98 -19.57 30.08 2.40
C VAL A 98 -20.59 30.65 3.36
N LYS A 99 -20.16 31.26 4.47
CA LYS A 99 -21.10 31.90 5.41
C LYS A 99 -21.83 33.11 4.82
N LEU A 100 -21.26 33.75 3.80
CA LEU A 100 -21.82 34.94 3.13
C LEU A 100 -22.76 34.60 1.96
N PHE A 101 -22.60 33.43 1.31
CA PHE A 101 -23.35 33.10 0.08
C PHE A 101 -23.91 31.66 0.00
N ALA A 102 -23.49 30.74 0.87
CA ALA A 102 -24.00 29.37 0.83
C ALA A 102 -25.32 29.25 1.59
N HIS A 103 -26.37 28.81 0.89
CA HIS A 103 -27.57 28.31 1.55
C HIS A 103 -27.16 27.13 2.44
N ALA A 104 -27.34 27.30 3.76
CA ALA A 104 -26.84 26.42 4.80
C ALA A 104 -27.18 24.94 4.52
N GLY A 105 -26.19 24.13 4.14
CA GLY A 105 -26.34 22.67 4.00
C GLY A 105 -25.57 22.01 2.86
N ARG A 106 -25.34 22.72 1.74
CA ARG A 106 -24.71 22.12 0.53
C ARG A 106 -23.26 21.68 0.73
N GLU A 107 -22.46 22.43 1.47
CA GLU A 107 -21.04 22.07 1.69
C GLU A 107 -20.85 20.89 2.64
N SER A 108 -21.66 20.79 3.70
CA SER A 108 -21.65 19.62 4.60
C SER A 108 -21.96 18.34 3.82
N GLN A 109 -22.91 18.42 2.89
CA GLN A 109 -23.28 17.31 2.02
C GLN A 109 -22.16 16.96 1.02
N TYR A 110 -21.41 17.95 0.53
CA TYR A 110 -20.25 17.77 -0.36
C TYR A 110 -19.04 17.14 0.35
N ALA A 111 -18.75 17.57 1.58
CA ALA A 111 -17.72 16.97 2.43
C ALA A 111 -18.09 15.53 2.82
N LYS A 112 -19.36 15.29 3.17
CA LYS A 112 -19.89 13.95 3.53
C LYS A 112 -19.86 12.99 2.33
N ALA A 113 -20.17 13.47 1.13
CA ALA A 113 -20.07 12.66 -0.10
C ALA A 113 -18.61 12.22 -0.35
N SER A 114 -17.65 13.14 -0.17
CA SER A 114 -16.22 12.86 -0.34
C SER A 114 -15.68 11.87 0.70
N MET A 115 -16.14 11.96 1.95
CA MET A 115 -15.83 10.97 3.00
C MET A 115 -16.40 9.58 2.64
N LYS A 116 -17.63 9.53 2.12
CA LYS A 116 -18.29 8.27 1.74
C LYS A 116 -17.54 7.60 0.58
N GLU A 117 -17.10 8.38 -0.40
CA GLU A 117 -16.28 7.93 -1.53
C GLU A 117 -14.93 7.37 -1.05
N PHE A 118 -14.24 8.06 -0.15
CA PHE A 118 -13.01 7.55 0.49
C PHE A 118 -13.22 6.23 1.24
N MET A 119 -14.29 6.12 2.03
CA MET A 119 -14.57 4.90 2.80
C MET A 119 -14.77 3.66 1.92
N THR A 120 -15.32 3.80 0.71
CA THR A 120 -15.46 2.65 -0.21
C THR A 120 -14.12 2.05 -0.61
N THR A 121 -13.10 2.90 -0.84
CA THR A 121 -11.74 2.44 -1.15
C THR A 121 -11.06 1.79 0.05
N VAL A 122 -11.30 2.28 1.27
CA VAL A 122 -10.79 1.68 2.51
C VAL A 122 -11.36 0.27 2.72
N TYR A 123 -12.66 0.08 2.53
CA TYR A 123 -13.28 -1.24 2.65
C TYR A 123 -12.77 -2.23 1.60
N ALA A 124 -12.54 -1.77 0.36
CA ALA A 124 -11.92 -2.61 -0.66
C ALA A 124 -10.50 -3.06 -0.28
N GLN A 125 -9.70 -2.15 0.28
CA GLN A 125 -8.34 -2.46 0.72
C GLN A 125 -8.32 -3.39 1.94
N MET A 126 -9.15 -3.16 2.95
CA MET A 126 -9.24 -4.06 4.11
C MET A 126 -9.68 -5.47 3.68
N ARG A 127 -10.66 -5.59 2.78
CA ARG A 127 -11.13 -6.90 2.31
C ARG A 127 -10.03 -7.68 1.56
N LEU A 128 -9.19 -6.99 0.77
CA LEU A 128 -8.03 -7.59 0.13
C LEU A 128 -6.95 -7.99 1.14
N GLY A 129 -6.71 -7.16 2.15
CA GLY A 129 -5.79 -7.45 3.25
C GLY A 129 -6.19 -8.72 4.01
N THR A 130 -7.45 -8.81 4.42
CA THR A 130 -7.97 -9.99 5.14
C THR A 130 -7.94 -11.25 4.28
N LEU A 131 -8.24 -11.16 2.97
CA LEU A 131 -8.14 -12.31 2.05
C LEU A 131 -6.69 -12.79 1.87
N PHE A 132 -5.73 -11.86 1.80
CA PHE A 132 -4.31 -12.19 1.72
C PHE A 132 -3.80 -12.83 3.01
N GLU A 133 -4.20 -12.28 4.16
CA GLU A 133 -3.83 -12.78 5.48
C GLU A 133 -4.40 -14.18 5.73
N VAL A 134 -5.65 -14.45 5.35
CA VAL A 134 -6.28 -15.78 5.45
C VAL A 134 -5.62 -16.79 4.49
N SER A 135 -5.22 -16.37 3.29
CA SER A 135 -4.53 -17.23 2.32
C SER A 135 -3.12 -17.65 2.76
N ILE A 136 -2.49 -16.89 3.67
CA ILE A 136 -1.14 -17.14 4.16
C ILE A 136 -1.14 -17.86 5.50
N ASN A 137 -2.15 -17.63 6.35
CA ASN A 137 -2.28 -18.28 7.66
C ASN A 137 -3.00 -19.64 7.64
N MET A 138 -3.55 -20.06 6.51
CA MET A 138 -4.20 -21.38 6.32
C MET A 138 -3.28 -22.34 5.59
#